data_AF-A0A920DRG3-F1
#
_entry.id   AF-A0A920DRG3-F1
#
_cell.length_a   1.000
_cell.length_b   1.000
_cell.length_c   1.000
_cell.angle_alpha   90.00
_cell.angle_beta   90.00
_cell.angle_gamma   90.00
#
_symmetry.space_group_name_H-M   'P 1'
#
loop_
_entity.id
_entity.type
_entity.pdbx_description
1 polymer ?
#
loop_
_entity_poly.entity_id
_entity_poly.type
_entity_poly.pdbx_seq_one_letter_code
_entity_poly.pdbx_strand_id
1 'polypeptide(L)' 'MTNYKEELKARILEERAAINLIKITSDLSFERSIELTIFRNQLIDKRSSEILNLHEYARLL' A
#
# COMPACT_ATOMS: atom_id res chain seq x y z
N MET A 1 -18.23 -10.19 20.46
CA MET A 1 -18.36 -10.66 19.06
C MET A 1 -18.31 -9.52 18.02
N THR A 2 -18.20 -8.26 18.43
CA THR A 2 -18.08 -7.08 17.53
C THR A 2 -16.69 -6.97 16.89
N ASN A 3 -15.64 -7.39 17.61
CA ASN A 3 -14.24 -7.16 17.24
C ASN A 3 -13.81 -7.77 15.89
N TYR A 4 -14.13 -9.05 15.64
CA TYR A 4 -13.67 -9.73 14.42
C TYR A 4 -14.23 -9.13 13.12
N LYS A 5 -15.51 -8.73 13.12
CA LYS A 5 -16.14 -8.12 11.94
C LYS A 5 -15.56 -6.73 11.66
N GLU A 6 -15.21 -5.99 12.71
CA GLU A 6 -14.61 -4.67 12.59
C GLU A 6 -13.16 -4.76 12.09
N GLU A 7 -12.36 -5.68 12.67
CA GLU A 7 -11.00 -5.97 12.20
C GLU A 7 -10.97 -6.43 10.75
N LEU A 8 -11.90 -7.31 10.35
CA LEU A 8 -12.02 -7.75 8.95
C LEU A 8 -12.33 -6.58 8.01
N LYS A 9 -13.24 -5.68 8.40
CA LYS A 9 -13.56 -4.48 7.62
C LYS A 9 -12.35 -3.55 7.50
N ALA A 10 -11.63 -3.32 8.59
CA ALA A 10 -10.42 -2.51 8.59
C ALA A 10 -9.38 -3.09 7.62
N ARG A 11 -9.13 -4.40 7.66
CA ARG A 11 -8.22 -5.09 6.74
C ARG A 11 -8.62 -4.95 5.28
N ILE A 12 -9.92 -5.04 4.97
CA ILE A 12 -10.42 -4.82 3.59
C ILE A 12 -10.17 -3.37 3.14
N LEU A 13 -10.33 -2.39 4.03
CA LEU A 13 -10.08 -0.98 3.71
C LEU A 13 -8.59 -0.72 3.46
N GLU A 14 -7.71 -1.27 4.30
CA GLU A 14 -6.25 -1.21 4.13
C GLU A 14 -5.82 -1.82 2.79
N GLU A 15 -6.32 -3.02 2.47
CA GLU A 15 -6.02 -3.70 1.20
C GLU A 15 -6.46 -2.87 -0.01
N ARG A 16 -7.66 -2.27 0.04
CA ARG A 16 -8.15 -1.37 -1.01
C ARG A 16 -7.28 -0.14 -1.16
N ALA A 17 -6.84 0.46 -0.05
CA ALA A 17 -5.94 1.61 -0.08
C ALA A 17 -4.59 1.24 -0.72
N ALA A 18 -4.03 0.08 -0.39
CA ALA A 18 -2.80 -0.42 -0.99
C ALA A 18 -2.95 -0.66 -2.51
N ILE A 19 -4.06 -1.26 -2.96
CA ILE A 19 -4.34 -1.44 -4.39
C ILE A 19 -4.45 -0.10 -5.12
N ASN A 20 -5.12 0.89 -4.53
CA ASN A 20 -5.20 2.23 -5.12
C ASN A 20 -3.83 2.90 -5.23
N LEU A 21 -2.97 2.73 -4.22
CA LEU A 21 -1.60 3.25 -4.25
C LEU A 21 -0.77 2.58 -5.35
N ILE A 22 -0.91 1.27 -5.55
CA ILE A 22 -0.26 0.54 -6.65
C ILE A 22 -0.69 1.14 -7.99
N LYS A 23 -1.99 1.37 -8.19
CA LYS A 23 -2.50 1.99 -9.42
C LYS A 23 -1.84 3.35 -9.68
N ILE A 24 -1.87 4.24 -8.68
CA ILE A 24 -1.26 5.58 -8.80
C ILE A 24 0.24 5.48 -9.12
N THR A 25 0.95 4.57 -8.46
CA THR A 25 2.38 4.35 -8.68
C THR A 25 2.66 3.88 -10.11
N SER A 26 1.88 2.93 -10.61
CA SER A 26 1.99 2.41 -11.97
C SER A 26 1.70 3.51 -13.00
N ASP A 27 0.63 4.27 -12.81
CA ASP A 27 0.24 5.38 -13.70
C ASP A 27 1.36 6.44 -13.75
N LEU A 28 1.92 6.83 -12.61
CA LEU A 28 3.02 7.80 -12.54
C LEU A 28 4.30 7.31 -13.23
N SER A 29 4.68 6.05 -12.99
CA SER A 29 5.89 5.51 -13.60
C SER A 29 5.76 5.34 -15.10
N PHE A 30 4.59 4.87 -15.57
CA PHE A 30 4.38 4.56 -16.98
C PHE A 30 4.10 5.82 -17.81
N GLU A 31 3.24 6.71 -17.32
CA GLU A 31 2.81 7.88 -18.10
C GLU A 31 3.76 9.07 -17.96
N ARG A 32 4.47 9.17 -16.83
CA ARG A 32 5.22 10.40 -16.48
C ARG A 32 6.67 10.17 -16.14
N SER A 33 7.15 8.92 -16.20
CA SER A 33 8.51 8.55 -15.76
C SER A 33 8.82 9.02 -14.33
N ILE A 34 7.79 9.07 -13.47
CA ILE A 34 7.92 9.45 -12.06
C ILE A 34 7.90 8.18 -11.21
N GLU A 35 8.97 8.00 -10.43
CA GLU A 35 9.06 6.90 -9.48
C GLU A 35 8.65 7.34 -8.07
N LEU A 36 7.71 6.61 -7.47
CA LEU A 36 7.37 6.75 -6.06
C LEU A 36 8.17 5.79 -5.19
N THR A 37 8.68 6.30 -4.07
CA THR A 37 9.40 5.53 -3.06
C THR A 37 8.89 5.82 -1.65
N ILE A 38 8.90 4.82 -0.78
CA ILE A 38 8.55 4.92 0.65
C ILE A 38 9.71 4.32 1.45
N PHE A 39 10.32 5.12 2.33
CA PHE A 39 11.52 4.73 3.11
C PHE A 39 12.62 4.09 2.27
N ARG A 40 12.95 4.71 1.13
CA ARG A 40 13.94 4.20 0.15
C ARG A 40 13.56 2.86 -0.50
N ASN A 41 12.32 2.42 -0.38
CA ASN A 41 11.79 1.26 -1.12
C ASN A 41 10.96 1.76 -2.30
N GLN A 42 11.29 1.30 -3.50
CA GLN A 42 10.50 1.56 -4.70
C GLN A 42 9.15 0.83 -4.59
N LEU A 43 8.09 1.52 -5.03
CA LEU A 43 6.72 1.01 -4.95
C LEU A 43 6.27 0.30 -6.22
N ILE A 44 7.04 0.39 -7.30
CA ILE A 44 6.72 -0.29 -8.55
C ILE A 44 6.85 -1.81 -8.41
N ASP A 45 5.98 -2.54 -9.11
CA ASP A 45 5.94 -4.00 -9.10
C ASP A 45 5.80 -4.62 -7.69
N LYS A 46 5.10 -3.91 -6.79
CA LYS A 46 4.79 -4.38 -5.44
C LYS A 46 3.36 -4.88 -5.34
N ARG A 47 3.18 -5.99 -4.61
CA ARG A 47 1.86 -6.48 -4.20
C ARG A 47 1.32 -5.62 -3.06
N SER A 48 0.00 -5.62 -2.89
CA SER A 48 -0.70 -4.90 -1.82
C SER A 48 -0.15 -5.25 -0.42
N SER A 49 0.13 -6.53 -0.17
CA SER A 49 0.73 -6.98 1.09
C SER A 49 2.13 -6.41 1.35
N GLU A 50 2.94 -6.24 0.31
CA GLU A 50 4.28 -5.62 0.43
C GLU A 50 4.15 -4.12 0.73
N ILE A 51 3.21 -3.44 0.09
CA ILE A 51 2.90 -2.03 0.36
C ILE A 51 2.45 -1.85 1.82
N LEU A 52 1.55 -2.71 2.30
CA LEU A 52 1.10 -2.68 3.69
C LEU A 52 2.25 -2.94 4.67
N ASN A 53 3.11 -3.92 4.38
CA ASN A 53 4.27 -4.20 5.23
C ASN A 53 5.26 -3.02 5.27
N LEU A 54 5.50 -2.34 4.15
CA LEU A 54 6.33 -1.14 4.12
C LEU A 54 5.71 -0.01 4.94
N HIS A 55 4.38 0.14 4.91
CA HIS A 55 3.66 1.11 5.73
C HIS A 55 3.70 0.75 7.23
N GLU A 56 3.58 -0.53 7.60
CA GLU A 56 3.74 -0.94 9.00
C GLU A 56 5.16 -0.72 9.51
N TYR A 57 6.16 -1.08 8.69
CA TYR A 57 7.56 -0.85 9.02
C TYR A 57 7.83 0.64 9.26
N ALA A 58 7.26 1.51 8.42
CA ALA A 58 7.32 2.96 8.57
C ALA A 58 6.76 3.48 9.89
N ARG A 59 5.70 2.85 10.42
CA ARG A 59 5.09 3.26 11.70
C ARG A 59 5.98 2.97 12.91
N LEU A 60 6.95 2.08 12.76
CA LEU A 60 7.87 1.66 13.83
C LEU A 60 9.16 2.49 13.88
N LEU A 61 9.36 3.39 12.91
CA LEU A 61 10.49 4.33 12.84
C LEU A 61 10.07 5.70 13.39
#